data_AF-A0A8B7BBS9-F1
#
_entry.id   AF-A0A8B7BBS9-F1
#
_cell.length_a   1.000
_cell.length_b   1.000
_cell.length_c   1.000
_cell.angle_alpha   90.00
_cell.angle_beta   90.00
_cell.angle_gamma   90.00
#
_symmetry.space_group_name_H-M   'P 1'
#
loop_
_entity.id
_entity.type
_entity.pdbx_description
1 polymer ?
#
loop_
_entity_poly.entity_id
_entity_poly.type
_entity_poly.pdbx_seq_one_letter_code
_entity_poly.pdbx_strand_id
1 'polypeptide(L)' 'MTEFQLGQKDSVFMEDVAVVFTSEEWSLLDLPQRKLYRDVMLETMGNLASVVISKPHILEKQ' A
#
# COMPACT_ATOMS: atom_id res chain seq x y z
N MET A 1 -20.14 -14.65 26.70
CA MET A 1 -19.93 -13.26 27.15
C MET A 1 -18.62 -12.82 26.52
N THR A 2 -18.73 -12.13 25.39
CA THR A 2 -17.72 -11.41 24.57
C THR A 2 -16.45 -12.15 24.11
N GLU A 3 -16.43 -12.44 22.80
CA GLU A 3 -15.20 -12.53 21.98
C GLU A 3 -14.33 -11.29 22.18
N PHE A 4 -13.04 -11.49 22.45
CA PHE A 4 -12.02 -10.47 22.23
C PHE A 4 -11.18 -10.92 21.04
N GLN A 5 -11.52 -10.40 19.87
CA GLN A 5 -10.68 -10.40 18.68
C GLN A 5 -9.36 -9.70 19.06
N LEU A 6 -8.28 -10.46 19.23
CA LEU A 6 -6.95 -9.90 19.43
C LEU A 6 -6.51 -9.31 18.08
N GLY A 7 -6.62 -7.99 17.99
CA GLY A 7 -6.58 -7.21 16.76
C GLY A 7 -5.46 -7.60 15.81
N GLN A 8 -5.84 -7.80 14.55
CA GLN A 8 -4.88 -7.85 13.46
C GLN A 8 -4.03 -6.58 13.51
N LYS A 9 -2.73 -6.74 13.32
CA LYS A 9 -1.80 -5.63 13.11
C LYS A 9 -2.28 -4.96 11.83
N ASP A 10 -2.90 -3.78 11.91
CA ASP A 10 -3.36 -2.98 10.77
C ASP A 10 -2.14 -2.52 9.94
N SER A 11 -1.57 -3.45 9.19
CA SER A 11 -0.43 -3.24 8.30
C SER A 11 -0.98 -3.12 6.90
N VAL A 12 -0.66 -2.01 6.24
CA VAL A 12 -1.00 -1.81 4.83
C VAL A 12 0.07 -2.50 4.00
N PHE A 13 -0.36 -3.43 3.16
CA PHE A 13 0.49 -4.12 2.19
C PHE A 13 0.37 -3.46 0.81
N MET A 14 1.29 -3.81 -0.09
CA MET A 14 1.28 -3.25 -1.44
C MET A 14 0.00 -3.63 -2.18
N GLU A 15 -0.50 -4.84 -1.93
CA GLU A 15 -1.73 -5.40 -2.49
C GLU A 15 -2.98 -4.63 -2.07
N ASP A 16 -2.95 -3.94 -0.92
CA ASP A 16 -4.10 -3.15 -0.42
C ASP A 16 -4.25 -1.80 -1.14
N VAL A 17 -3.19 -1.32 -1.80
CA VAL A 17 -3.15 0.00 -2.44
C VAL A 17 -2.82 -0.05 -3.94
N ALA A 18 -2.35 -1.19 -4.44
CA ALA A 18 -2.02 -1.36 -5.84
C ALA A 18 -3.28 -1.59 -6.68
N VAL A 19 -3.38 -0.85 -7.79
CA VAL A 19 -4.36 -1.15 -8.85
C VAL A 19 -3.70 -2.13 -9.80
N VAL A 20 -4.16 -3.39 -9.82
CA VAL A 20 -3.58 -4.41 -10.69
C VAL A 20 -4.40 -4.53 -11.96
N PHE A 21 -3.76 -4.33 -13.11
CA PHE A 21 -4.35 -4.59 -14.42
C PHE A 21 -3.98 -5.99 -14.90
N THR A 22 -4.91 -6.69 -15.56
CA THR A 22 -4.57 -7.88 -16.33
C THR A 22 -3.75 -7.53 -17.57
N SER A 23 -3.20 -8.53 -18.27
CA SER A 23 -2.44 -8.28 -19.52
C SER A 23 -3.32 -7.67 -20.60
N GLU A 24 -4.57 -8.11 -20.67
CA GLU A 24 -5.58 -7.63 -21.61
C GLU A 24 -5.95 -6.17 -21.29
N GLU A 25 -6.24 -5.85 -20.02
CA GLU A 25 -6.55 -4.48 -19.59
C GLU A 25 -5.37 -3.54 -19.80
N TRP A 26 -4.15 -3.98 -19.48
CA TRP A 26 -2.93 -3.21 -19.69
C TRP A 26 -2.71 -2.88 -21.17
N SER A 27 -3.05 -3.81 -22.07
CA SER A 27 -2.93 -3.62 -23.52
C SER A 27 -3.87 -2.52 -24.05
N LEU A 28 -5.01 -2.32 -23.39
CA LEU A 28 -6.03 -1.32 -23.75
C LEU A 28 -5.71 0.09 -23.24
N LEU A 29 -4.80 0.21 -22.27
CA LEU A 29 -4.39 1.52 -21.75
C LEU A 29 -3.60 2.33 -22.79
N ASP A 30 -3.92 3.61 -22.89
CA ASP A 30 -3.15 4.56 -23.68
C ASP A 30 -1.82 4.94 -23.00
N LEU A 31 -0.92 5.58 -23.76
CA LEU A 31 0.38 5.99 -23.25
C LEU A 31 0.28 6.92 -22.02
N PRO A 32 -0.61 7.93 -21.99
CA PRO A 32 -0.86 8.73 -20.79
C PRO A 32 -1.28 7.93 -19.56
N GLN A 33 -2.20 6.97 -19.71
CA GLN A 33 -2.69 6.13 -18.60
C GLN A 33 -1.59 5.21 -18.06
N ARG A 34 -0.78 4.59 -18.93
CA ARG A 34 0.35 3.76 -18.48
C ARG A 34 1.43 4.59 -17.78
N LYS A 35 1.63 5.82 -18.21
CA LYS A 35 2.52 6.76 -17.52
C LYS A 35 1.97 7.12 -16.15
N LEU A 36 0.70 7.51 -16.07
CA LEU A 36 0.04 7.85 -14.82
C LEU A 36 0.08 6.68 -13.82
N TYR A 37 -0.18 5.46 -14.26
CA TYR A 37 -0.06 4.27 -13.42
C TYR A 37 1.34 4.14 -12.81
N ARG A 38 2.39 4.30 -13.62
CA ARG A 38 3.78 4.24 -13.13
C ARG A 38 4.07 5.36 -12.14
N ASP A 39 3.66 6.59 -12.44
CA ASP A 39 3.90 7.76 -11.59
C ASP A 39 3.20 7.57 -10.22
N VAL A 40 1.93 7.17 -10.23
CA VAL A 40 1.15 6.90 -9.01
C VAL A 40 1.75 5.75 -8.21
N MET A 41 2.07 4.61 -8.84
CA MET A 41 2.62 3.46 -8.11
C MET A 41 4.01 3.74 -7.50
N LEU A 42 4.85 4.53 -8.19
CA LEU A 42 6.13 4.97 -7.64
C LEU A 42 5.95 5.87 -6.41
N GLU A 43 5.02 6.82 -6.48
CA GLU A 43 4.69 7.70 -5.34
C GLU A 43 4.13 6.89 -4.17
N THR A 44 3.19 5.98 -4.43
CA THR A 44 2.62 5.08 -3.41
C THR A 44 3.69 4.25 -2.73
N MET A 45 4.63 3.66 -3.47
CA MET A 45 5.72 2.87 -2.89
C MET A 45 6.66 3.73 -2.04
N GLY A 46 6.97 4.95 -2.47
CA GLY A 46 7.74 5.92 -1.69
C GLY A 46 7.02 6.35 -0.41
N ASN A 47 5.71 6.61 -0.49
CA ASN A 47 4.88 6.97 0.64
C ASN A 47 4.80 5.82 1.66
N LEU A 48 4.62 4.58 1.20
CA LEU A 48 4.64 3.40 2.06
C LEU A 48 6.00 3.23 2.75
N ALA A 49 7.11 3.35 2.02
CA ALA A 49 8.45 3.29 2.61
C ALA A 49 8.66 4.39 3.66
N SER A 50 8.18 5.60 3.39
CA SER A 50 8.21 6.72 4.34
C SER A 50 7.39 6.41 5.60
N VAL A 51 6.16 5.92 5.49
CA VAL A 51 5.31 5.56 6.64
C VAL A 51 5.89 4.41 7.45
N VAL A 52 6.49 3.41 6.79
CA VAL A 52 7.16 2.27 7.45
C VAL A 52 8.41 2.73 8.21
N ILE A 53 9.15 3.71 7.70
CA ILE A 53 10.31 4.31 8.39
C ILE A 53 9.87 5.31 9.47
N SER A 54 8.71 5.95 9.31
CA SER A 54 8.19 6.99 10.22
C SER A 54 7.54 6.43 11.49
N LYS A 55 7.44 5.11 11.66
CA LYS A 55 6.96 4.48 12.91
C LYS A 55 7.98 3.50 13.51
N PRO A 56 9.00 3.98 14.20
CA PRO A 56 9.52 3.28 15.36
C PRO A 56 8.72 3.76 16.59
N HIS A 57 7.53 3.22 16.83
CA HIS A 57 6.83 3.44 18.10
C HIS A 57 6.61 2.14 18.87
N ILE A 58 7.69 1.60 19.42
CA ILE A 58 7.76 0.66 20.56
C ILE A 58 9.19 0.86 21.13
N LEU A 59 9.48 1.25 22.38
CA LEU A 59 8.76 1.44 23.64
C LEU A 59 9.68 2.29 24.54
N GLU A 60 9.16 3.16 25.40
CA GLU A 60 9.69 3.17 26.77
C GLU A 60 8.52 3.28 27.75
N LYS A 61 8.31 2.17 28.46
CA LYS A 61 7.58 2.14 29.72
C LYS A 61 8.52 2.73 30.76
N GLN A 62 8.09 3.78 31.45
CA GLN A 62 8.34 3.93 32.88
C GLN A 62 7.22 4.76 33.52
#